data_AF-A0A7W1AM10-F1
#
_entry.id   AF-A0A7W1AM10-F1
#
_cell.length_a   1.000
_cell.length_b   1.000
_cell.length_c   1.000
_cell.angle_alpha   90.00
_cell.angle_beta   90.00
_cell.angle_gamma   90.00
#
_symmetry.space_group_name_H-M   'P 1'
#
loop_
_entity.id
_entity.type
_entity.pdbx_description
1 polymer ?
#
loop_
_entity_poly.entity_id
_entity_poly.type
_entity_poly.pdbx_seq_one_letter_code
_entity_poly.pdbx_strand_id
1 'polypeptide(L)'
;MSLGEDLPVGIWVARVPGGEEVYVNRTFAQIMGVGMVPDAKAGNYSRPYGIYTRTGEPYPEQQLPFVRALQEKQVVVVDDLTIHRIDGSKVDLRAFGRPVGDPITHVIVAFFDITREIEAERARSEADQRLALAQRLEAVGTLAGGIAHDFNNLIFGIKLIASELAAAEVDPKRRAALTLIDEITERSATLTRSLLGFARRGKHRALPLSLEDVVTSMTELLTRTLSGVALEFELAAEDRGTVIGDQSQLEQVIMNLVVNARDAVQGSGHARVQTRTATLDAAPVGAVGMARAGRYVVLEVSDDGPGIPDALRERVFEPYFTTKTKGADRGTGLGLATVLGIVESHGGSCEIAAGLEGRGTTLRVYLPAVEQAARASAATKPAVAPAGSGMLLVVDDDAVVRRALAAALTSLGYTTVEAENGMDAVDIYRTHHDELYAVVLDMVMPGMNGRATYLALREIDPDVAVVLMSGYTLNEEVQEILDLGVKAFVSKPYAIDTLANALAQITP
;
A
#
# COMPACT_ATOMS: atom_id res chain seq x y z
N MET A 1 -47.96 41.29 4.81
CA MET A 1 -46.99 40.27 4.38
C MET A 1 -47.27 39.04 5.23
N SER A 2 -47.70 37.93 4.62
CA SER A 2 -48.15 36.72 5.34
C SER A 2 -46.95 35.95 5.88
N LEU A 3 -46.93 35.66 7.19
CA LEU A 3 -45.90 34.82 7.85
C LEU A 3 -45.71 33.44 7.18
N GLY A 4 -46.67 32.98 6.37
CA GLY A 4 -46.58 31.71 5.63
C GLY A 4 -45.60 31.72 4.44
N GLU A 5 -45.30 32.91 3.88
CA GLU A 5 -44.43 33.02 2.69
C GLU A 5 -42.96 32.71 2.97
N ASP A 6 -42.49 33.00 4.18
CA ASP A 6 -41.08 32.87 4.57
C ASP A 6 -40.81 31.62 5.43
N LEU A 7 -41.73 30.64 5.42
CA LEU A 7 -41.51 29.37 6.12
C LEU A 7 -40.34 28.61 5.49
N PRO A 8 -39.45 27.98 6.28
CA PRO A 8 -38.31 27.20 5.76
C PRO A 8 -38.72 25.84 5.14
N VAL A 9 -40.02 25.63 4.93
CA VAL A 9 -40.63 24.40 4.43
C VAL A 9 -41.52 24.79 3.25
N GLY A 10 -41.47 24.02 2.17
CA GLY A 10 -42.37 24.22 1.03
C GLY A 10 -43.79 23.81 1.40
N ILE A 11 -44.76 24.71 1.28
CA ILE A 11 -46.17 24.42 1.55
C ILE A 11 -46.95 24.49 0.25
N TRP A 12 -47.73 23.45 -0.02
CA TRP A 12 -48.70 23.38 -1.11
C TRP A 12 -50.05 22.96 -0.54
N VAL A 13 -51.09 23.72 -0.83
CA VAL A 13 -52.46 23.46 -0.37
C VAL A 13 -53.35 23.31 -1.58
N ALA A 14 -54.08 22.20 -1.64
CA ALA A 14 -55.00 21.93 -2.73
C ALA A 14 -56.42 21.62 -2.24
N ARG A 15 -57.40 22.04 -3.05
CA ARG A 15 -58.82 21.78 -2.82
C ARG A 15 -59.21 20.40 -3.34
N VAL A 16 -59.98 19.67 -2.54
CA VAL A 16 -60.52 18.35 -2.86
C VAL A 16 -61.87 18.51 -3.59
N PRO A 17 -62.23 17.65 -4.56
CA PRO A 17 -61.48 16.48 -5.05
C PRO A 17 -60.55 16.78 -6.25
N GLY A 18 -60.64 17.97 -6.84
CA GLY A 18 -59.95 18.30 -8.11
C GLY A 18 -58.43 18.47 -7.98
N GLY A 19 -57.91 18.66 -6.77
CA GLY A 19 -56.49 18.96 -6.55
C GLY A 19 -56.13 20.37 -7.05
N GLU A 20 -57.11 21.27 -7.12
CA GLU A 20 -56.90 22.66 -7.53
C GLU A 20 -56.04 23.35 -6.49
N GLU A 21 -54.92 23.92 -6.92
CA GLU A 21 -54.00 24.63 -6.05
C GLU A 21 -54.66 25.89 -5.47
N VAL A 22 -54.69 25.99 -4.14
CA VAL A 22 -55.28 27.10 -3.39
C VAL A 22 -54.18 28.02 -2.85
N TYR A 23 -53.04 27.45 -2.46
CA TYR A 23 -51.94 28.19 -1.89
C TYR A 23 -50.62 27.45 -2.09
N VAL A 24 -49.58 28.21 -2.47
CA VAL A 24 -48.18 27.81 -2.42
C VAL A 24 -47.36 28.92 -1.81
N ASN A 25 -46.35 28.58 -1.02
CA ASN A 25 -45.41 29.57 -0.50
C ASN A 25 -44.15 29.68 -1.37
N ARG A 26 -43.35 30.73 -1.13
CA ARG A 26 -42.08 30.96 -1.84
C ARG A 26 -41.13 29.76 -1.79
N THR A 27 -41.00 29.10 -0.65
CA THR A 27 -40.10 27.95 -0.47
C THR A 27 -40.50 26.76 -1.32
N PHE A 28 -41.79 26.52 -1.54
CA PHE A 28 -42.27 25.49 -2.48
C PHE A 28 -41.79 25.78 -3.90
N ALA A 29 -42.00 27.01 -4.40
CA ALA A 29 -41.55 27.40 -5.74
C ALA A 29 -40.01 27.29 -5.90
N GLN A 30 -39.26 27.61 -4.84
CA GLN A 30 -37.80 27.42 -4.82
C GLN A 30 -37.42 25.94 -4.90
N ILE A 31 -38.06 25.08 -4.11
CA ILE A 31 -37.82 23.62 -4.10
C ILE A 31 -38.12 23.02 -5.47
N MET A 32 -39.27 23.35 -6.06
CA MET A 32 -39.70 22.78 -7.34
C MET A 32 -38.92 23.35 -8.54
N GLY A 33 -38.23 24.50 -8.38
CA GLY A 33 -37.50 25.17 -9.46
C GLY A 33 -38.41 25.81 -10.52
N VAL A 34 -39.72 25.68 -10.36
CA VAL A 34 -40.77 26.24 -11.20
C VAL A 34 -41.84 26.84 -10.30
N GLY A 35 -42.49 27.90 -10.79
CA GLY A 35 -43.71 28.42 -10.16
C GLY A 35 -44.91 27.52 -10.43
N MET A 36 -46.11 28.09 -10.33
CA MET A 36 -47.36 27.39 -10.62
C MET A 36 -47.36 26.82 -12.05
N VAL A 37 -47.63 25.52 -12.19
CA VAL A 37 -47.78 24.85 -13.49
C VAL A 37 -49.28 24.73 -13.82
N PRO A 38 -49.82 25.50 -14.80
CA PRO A 38 -51.27 25.59 -15.03
C PRO A 38 -51.97 24.27 -15.40
N ASP A 39 -51.23 23.33 -15.97
CA ASP A 39 -51.74 22.04 -16.45
C ASP A 39 -51.63 20.90 -15.41
N ALA A 40 -51.09 21.16 -14.22
CA ALA A 40 -50.94 20.16 -13.16
C ALA A 40 -52.27 19.96 -12.40
N LYS A 41 -52.81 18.74 -12.43
CA LYS A 41 -54.08 18.36 -11.78
C LYS A 41 -53.97 16.98 -11.14
N ALA A 42 -54.92 16.64 -10.26
CA ALA A 42 -55.00 15.32 -9.65
C ALA A 42 -54.93 14.19 -10.70
N GLY A 43 -53.90 13.34 -10.60
CA GLY A 43 -53.61 12.25 -11.54
C GLY A 43 -52.61 12.58 -12.65
N ASN A 44 -52.04 13.80 -12.68
CA ASN A 44 -50.96 14.20 -13.58
C ASN A 44 -50.04 15.25 -12.91
N TYR A 45 -49.55 14.95 -11.71
CA TYR A 45 -48.58 15.79 -11.01
C TYR A 45 -47.13 15.40 -11.30
N SER A 46 -46.83 14.10 -11.46
CA SER A 46 -45.46 13.61 -11.51
C SER A 46 -44.68 14.08 -12.73
N ARG A 47 -45.31 14.12 -13.92
CA ARG A 47 -44.63 14.60 -15.13
C ARG A 47 -44.45 16.13 -15.16
N PRO A 48 -45.49 16.95 -14.91
CA PRO A 48 -45.34 18.41 -14.99
C PRO A 48 -44.41 19.00 -13.94
N TYR A 49 -44.33 18.39 -12.76
CA TYR A 49 -43.43 18.80 -11.69
C TYR A 49 -42.10 18.05 -11.66
N GLY A 50 -41.86 17.13 -12.60
CA GLY A 50 -40.62 16.35 -12.66
C GLY A 50 -40.37 15.53 -11.40
N ILE A 51 -41.39 14.86 -10.87
CA ILE A 51 -41.34 14.03 -9.67
C ILE A 51 -40.95 12.60 -10.05
N TYR A 52 -39.83 12.14 -9.51
CA TYR A 52 -39.27 10.82 -9.72
C TYR A 52 -39.03 10.12 -8.39
N THR A 53 -38.94 8.79 -8.43
CA THR A 53 -38.37 8.00 -7.33
C THR A 53 -36.86 8.25 -7.25
N ARG A 54 -36.24 7.92 -6.12
CA ARG A 54 -34.77 7.95 -5.98
C ARG A 54 -34.03 7.07 -7.01
N THR A 55 -34.70 6.06 -7.57
CA THR A 55 -34.15 5.18 -8.62
C THR A 55 -34.27 5.79 -10.03
N GLY A 56 -34.94 6.93 -10.17
CA GLY A 56 -35.07 7.68 -11.44
C GLY A 56 -36.29 7.30 -12.27
N GLU A 57 -37.23 6.53 -11.72
CA GLU A 57 -38.50 6.21 -12.39
C GLU A 57 -39.55 7.30 -12.10
N PRO A 58 -40.50 7.59 -13.02
CA PRO A 58 -41.57 8.55 -12.74
C PRO A 58 -42.34 8.14 -11.48
N TYR A 59 -42.52 9.07 -10.54
CA TYR A 59 -43.12 8.75 -9.25
C TYR A 59 -44.60 8.33 -9.43
N PRO A 60 -45.06 7.21 -8.83
CA PRO A 60 -46.45 6.77 -8.99
C PRO A 60 -47.45 7.77 -8.39
N GLU A 61 -48.41 8.24 -9.19
CA GLU A 61 -49.43 9.22 -8.77
C GLU A 61 -50.21 8.78 -7.51
N GLN A 62 -50.51 7.48 -7.40
CA GLN A 62 -51.23 6.92 -6.25
C GLN A 62 -50.43 6.97 -4.95
N GLN A 63 -49.10 7.06 -5.04
CA GLN A 63 -48.19 7.12 -3.90
C GLN A 63 -47.86 8.56 -3.49
N LEU A 64 -48.31 9.56 -4.25
CA LEU A 64 -48.08 10.96 -3.92
C LEU A 64 -48.71 11.33 -2.57
N PRO A 65 -48.07 12.21 -1.78
CA PRO A 65 -48.55 12.63 -0.47
C PRO A 65 -50.00 13.12 -0.47
N PHE A 66 -50.40 13.85 -1.52
CA PHE A 66 -51.76 14.34 -1.70
C PHE A 66 -52.79 13.21 -1.83
N VAL A 67 -52.52 12.26 -2.73
CA VAL A 67 -53.45 11.17 -3.04
C VAL A 67 -53.56 10.21 -1.86
N ARG A 68 -52.42 9.88 -1.24
CA ARG A 68 -52.38 9.03 -0.05
C ARG A 68 -53.11 9.68 1.14
N ALA A 69 -52.91 10.97 1.39
CA ALA A 69 -53.60 11.69 2.46
C ALA A 69 -55.14 11.66 2.28
N LEU A 70 -55.62 11.78 1.04
CA LEU A 70 -57.05 11.74 0.72
C LEU A 70 -57.64 10.32 0.86
N GLN A 71 -56.91 9.29 0.43
CA GLN A 71 -57.34 7.90 0.51
C GLN A 71 -57.33 7.38 1.94
N GLU A 72 -56.23 7.63 2.67
CA GLU A 72 -56.02 7.12 4.03
C GLU A 72 -56.71 7.98 5.10
N LYS A 73 -57.13 9.20 4.75
CA LYS A 73 -57.81 10.16 5.65
C LYS A 73 -57.01 10.48 6.93
N GLN A 74 -55.70 10.37 6.87
CA GLN A 74 -54.76 10.63 7.96
C GLN A 74 -53.51 11.35 7.45
N VAL A 75 -52.61 11.73 8.36
CA VAL A 75 -51.30 12.29 7.99
C VAL A 75 -50.44 11.18 7.40
N VAL A 76 -49.85 11.43 6.23
CA VAL A 76 -48.96 10.50 5.54
C VAL A 76 -47.58 11.12 5.34
N VAL A 77 -46.55 10.29 5.35
CA VAL A 77 -45.16 10.68 5.11
C VAL A 77 -44.64 9.93 3.89
N VAL A 78 -43.92 10.65 3.03
CA VAL A 78 -43.25 10.11 1.84
C VAL A 78 -41.84 10.69 1.81
N ASP A 79 -40.81 9.86 1.76
CA ASP A 79 -39.41 10.27 1.91
C ASP A 79 -38.49 9.86 0.75
N ASP A 80 -39.05 9.29 -0.32
CA ASP A 80 -38.34 8.78 -1.50
C ASP A 80 -38.63 9.58 -2.78
N LEU A 81 -39.11 10.82 -2.62
CA LEU A 81 -39.40 11.74 -3.71
C LEU A 81 -38.13 12.49 -4.12
N THR A 82 -37.88 12.55 -5.43
CA THR A 82 -36.82 13.37 -6.01
C THR A 82 -37.42 14.25 -7.11
N ILE A 83 -37.18 15.57 -7.02
CA ILE A 83 -37.55 16.51 -8.07
C ILE A 83 -36.39 16.67 -9.04
N HIS A 84 -36.65 16.42 -10.31
CA HIS A 84 -35.74 16.74 -11.41
C HIS A 84 -36.13 18.10 -11.98
N ARG A 85 -35.35 19.13 -11.66
CA ARG A 85 -35.59 20.48 -12.15
C ARG A 85 -35.16 20.62 -13.62
N ILE A 86 -35.71 21.64 -14.29
CA ILE A 86 -35.41 21.96 -15.70
C ILE A 86 -33.93 22.37 -15.87
N ASP A 87 -33.33 22.98 -14.85
CA ASP A 87 -31.91 23.35 -14.82
C ASP A 87 -30.96 22.15 -14.66
N GLY A 88 -31.50 20.93 -14.56
CA GLY A 88 -30.75 19.69 -14.40
C GLY A 88 -30.39 19.35 -12.95
N SER A 89 -30.67 20.22 -11.99
CA SER A 89 -30.46 19.93 -10.57
C SER A 89 -31.53 18.98 -10.03
N LYS A 90 -31.16 18.21 -9.00
CA LYS A 90 -32.02 17.24 -8.34
C LYS A 90 -32.20 17.61 -6.88
N VAL A 91 -33.42 17.49 -6.38
CA VAL A 91 -33.73 17.78 -4.98
C VAL A 91 -34.47 16.60 -4.38
N ASP A 92 -33.92 16.03 -3.34
CA ASP A 92 -34.53 14.94 -2.59
C ASP A 92 -35.44 15.52 -1.52
N LEU A 93 -36.67 15.01 -1.44
CA LEU A 93 -37.72 15.57 -0.62
C LEU A 93 -38.31 14.55 0.36
N ARG A 94 -38.57 15.05 1.56
CA ARG A 94 -39.52 14.45 2.50
C ARG A 94 -40.80 15.26 2.51
N ALA A 95 -41.92 14.63 2.18
CA ALA A 95 -43.21 15.28 2.07
C ALA A 95 -44.22 14.72 3.08
N PHE A 96 -45.01 15.60 3.67
CA PHE A 96 -46.06 15.29 4.64
C PHE A 96 -47.40 15.74 4.11
N GLY A 97 -48.30 14.81 3.81
CA GLY A 97 -49.66 15.11 3.38
C GLY A 97 -50.63 15.06 4.56
N ARG A 98 -51.42 16.12 4.76
CA ARG A 98 -52.44 16.18 5.83
C ARG A 98 -53.80 16.61 5.26
N PRO A 99 -54.86 15.79 5.39
CA PRO A 99 -56.21 16.21 5.05
C PRO A 99 -56.78 17.18 6.10
N VAL A 100 -57.62 18.11 5.65
CA VAL A 100 -58.21 19.19 6.46
C VAL A 100 -59.71 19.33 6.20
N GLY A 101 -60.47 19.46 7.29
CA GLY A 101 -61.93 19.60 7.30
C GLY A 101 -62.66 18.29 7.55
N ASP A 102 -63.92 18.39 8.01
CA ASP A 102 -64.85 17.27 8.11
C ASP A 102 -66.22 17.70 7.55
N PRO A 103 -66.60 17.27 6.32
CA PRO A 103 -65.85 16.41 5.41
C PRO A 103 -64.55 17.07 4.88
N ILE A 104 -63.59 16.27 4.38
CA ILE A 104 -62.30 16.77 3.88
C ILE A 104 -62.53 17.74 2.73
N THR A 105 -62.07 18.98 2.91
CA THR A 105 -62.19 20.06 1.90
C THR A 105 -60.86 20.39 1.25
N HIS A 106 -59.76 20.21 1.99
CA HIS A 106 -58.42 20.57 1.55
C HIS A 106 -57.40 19.52 1.98
N VAL A 107 -56.27 19.46 1.29
CA VAL A 107 -55.07 18.74 1.72
C VAL A 107 -53.91 19.71 1.73
N ILE A 108 -53.15 19.72 2.83
CA ILE A 108 -51.92 20.48 2.98
C ILE A 108 -50.76 19.51 2.81
N VAL A 109 -49.83 19.82 1.91
CA VAL A 109 -48.58 19.07 1.72
C VAL A 109 -47.41 19.97 2.11
N ALA A 110 -46.59 19.48 3.04
CA ALA A 110 -45.36 20.14 3.47
C ALA A 110 -44.14 19.39 2.93
N PHE A 111 -43.23 20.08 2.23
CA PHE A 111 -42.03 19.53 1.60
C PHE A 111 -40.78 20.04 2.30
N PHE A 112 -39.93 19.10 2.71
CA PHE A 112 -38.62 19.35 3.31
C PHE A 112 -37.55 18.90 2.32
N ASP A 113 -36.63 19.82 1.99
CA ASP A 113 -35.41 19.49 1.27
C ASP A 113 -34.48 18.69 2.19
N ILE A 114 -34.22 17.43 1.81
CA ILE A 114 -33.35 16.49 2.52
C ILE A 114 -32.10 16.15 1.70
N THR A 115 -31.80 16.88 0.62
CA THR A 115 -30.63 16.61 -0.23
C THR A 115 -29.34 16.61 0.60
N ARG A 116 -29.14 17.62 1.44
CA ARG A 116 -27.95 17.71 2.32
C ARG A 116 -27.86 16.58 3.34
N GLU A 117 -29.01 16.09 3.83
CA GLU A 117 -29.07 14.97 4.79
C GLU A 117 -28.63 13.67 4.11
N ILE A 118 -29.13 13.40 2.91
CA ILE A 118 -28.78 12.21 2.13
C ILE A 118 -27.32 12.25 1.68
N GLU A 119 -26.83 13.40 1.20
CA GLU A 119 -25.42 13.57 0.82
C GLU A 119 -24.49 13.33 2.00
N ALA A 120 -24.80 13.87 3.18
CA ALA A 120 -24.02 13.67 4.38
C ALA A 120 -24.00 12.19 4.82
N GLU A 121 -25.15 11.51 4.78
CA GLU A 121 -25.25 10.10 5.16
C GLU A 121 -24.49 9.20 4.17
N ARG A 122 -24.56 9.50 2.86
CA ARG A 122 -23.76 8.78 1.84
C ARG A 122 -22.27 8.98 2.06
N ALA A 123 -21.82 10.23 2.24
CA ALA A 123 -20.42 10.53 2.49
C ALA A 123 -19.90 9.84 3.77
N ARG A 124 -20.73 9.79 4.82
CA ARG A 124 -20.42 9.07 6.06
C ARG A 124 -20.31 7.56 5.82
N SER A 125 -21.28 6.95 5.16
CA SER A 125 -21.25 5.51 4.85
C SER A 125 -20.02 5.13 4.02
N GLU A 126 -19.65 5.95 3.04
CA GLU A 126 -18.43 5.74 2.25
C GLU A 126 -17.16 5.86 3.10
N ALA A 127 -17.09 6.84 4.01
CA ALA A 127 -15.99 7.01 4.93
C ALA A 127 -15.86 5.83 5.91
N ASP A 128 -16.98 5.36 6.48
CA ASP A 128 -17.02 4.22 7.38
C ASP A 128 -16.57 2.93 6.68
N GLN A 129 -16.99 2.72 5.42
CA GLN A 129 -16.52 1.59 4.60
C GLN A 129 -15.02 1.66 4.31
N ARG A 130 -14.50 2.85 3.98
CA ARG A 130 -13.05 3.08 3.77
C ARG A 130 -12.26 2.81 5.05
N LEU A 131 -12.77 3.27 6.20
CA LEU A 131 -12.14 3.04 7.50
C LEU A 131 -12.12 1.56 7.86
N ALA A 132 -13.24 0.85 7.68
CA ALA A 132 -13.32 -0.58 7.95
C ALA A 132 -12.37 -1.39 7.05
N LEU A 133 -12.24 -1.01 5.78
CA LEU A 133 -11.26 -1.62 4.88
C LEU A 133 -9.81 -1.34 5.33
N ALA A 134 -9.52 -0.10 5.74
CA ALA A 134 -8.20 0.28 6.24
C ALA A 134 -7.80 -0.53 7.50
N GLN A 135 -8.71 -0.63 8.47
CA GLN A 135 -8.50 -1.42 9.70
C GLN A 135 -8.29 -2.91 9.42
N ARG A 136 -9.03 -3.48 8.46
CA ARG A 136 -8.83 -4.89 8.04
C ARG A 136 -7.45 -5.09 7.41
N LEU A 137 -7.04 -4.18 6.55
CA LEU A 137 -5.71 -4.23 5.93
C LEU A 137 -4.59 -4.08 6.97
N GLU A 138 -4.76 -3.21 7.96
CA GLU A 138 -3.82 -3.04 9.08
C GLU A 138 -3.69 -4.29 9.95
N ALA A 139 -4.81 -4.94 10.29
CA ALA A 139 -4.82 -6.19 11.04
C ALA A 139 -4.16 -7.33 10.26
N VAL A 140 -4.45 -7.46 8.96
CA VAL A 140 -3.80 -8.44 8.07
C VAL A 140 -2.31 -8.15 7.96
N GLY A 141 -1.92 -6.88 7.87
CA GLY A 141 -0.51 -6.47 7.81
C GLY A 141 0.25 -6.84 9.08
N THR A 142 -0.30 -6.52 10.26
CA THR A 142 0.34 -6.84 11.55
C THR A 142 0.55 -8.35 11.71
N LEU A 143 -0.46 -9.15 11.37
CA LEU A 143 -0.35 -10.62 11.41
C LEU A 143 0.65 -11.15 10.37
N ALA A 144 0.63 -10.64 9.14
CA ALA A 144 1.56 -11.02 8.10
C ALA A 144 3.01 -10.67 8.46
N GLY A 145 3.25 -9.55 9.14
CA GLY A 145 4.59 -9.15 9.60
C GLY A 145 5.16 -10.08 10.66
N GLY A 146 4.34 -10.57 11.59
CA GLY A 146 4.73 -11.59 12.57
C GLY A 146 5.00 -12.95 11.92
N ILE A 147 4.08 -13.43 11.08
CA ILE A 147 4.24 -14.72 10.37
C ILE A 147 5.49 -14.69 9.48
N ALA A 148 5.72 -13.59 8.77
CA ALA A 148 6.86 -13.46 7.88
C ALA A 148 8.20 -13.37 8.62
N HIS A 149 8.22 -12.79 9.83
CA HIS A 149 9.39 -12.84 10.71
C HIS A 149 9.75 -14.28 11.07
N ASP A 150 8.78 -15.06 11.56
CA ASP A 150 9.00 -16.46 11.91
C ASP A 150 9.46 -17.28 10.70
N PHE A 151 8.88 -17.01 9.52
CA PHE A 151 9.27 -17.65 8.28
C PHE A 151 10.70 -17.29 7.87
N ASN A 152 11.10 -16.02 8.02
CA ASN A 152 12.48 -15.58 7.78
C ASN A 152 13.47 -16.28 8.72
N ASN A 153 13.11 -16.48 10.00
CA ASN A 153 13.97 -17.21 10.95
C ASN A 153 14.16 -18.67 10.53
N LEU A 154 13.09 -19.36 10.14
CA LEU A 154 13.17 -20.74 9.64
C LEU A 154 14.04 -20.84 8.38
N ILE A 155 13.81 -19.96 7.39
CA ILE A 155 14.60 -19.91 6.16
C ILE A 155 16.08 -19.63 6.48
N PHE A 156 16.34 -18.70 7.40
CA PHE A 156 17.69 -18.33 7.78
C PHE A 156 18.44 -19.47 8.47
N GLY A 157 17.78 -20.20 9.38
CA GLY A 157 18.35 -21.40 9.99
C GLY A 157 18.70 -22.48 8.96
N ILE A 158 17.79 -22.76 8.02
CA ILE A 158 18.05 -23.70 6.91
C ILE A 158 19.26 -23.25 6.08
N LYS A 159 19.33 -21.95 5.77
CA LYS A 159 20.42 -21.37 4.98
C LYS A 159 21.77 -21.51 5.66
N LEU A 160 21.85 -21.18 6.94
CA LEU A 160 23.07 -21.31 7.75
C LEU A 160 23.55 -22.77 7.81
N ILE A 161 22.66 -23.71 8.10
CA ILE A 161 22.98 -25.14 8.16
C ILE A 161 23.46 -25.65 6.79
N ALA A 162 22.77 -25.28 5.71
CA ALA A 162 23.17 -25.69 4.36
C ALA A 162 24.56 -25.15 3.99
N SER A 163 24.86 -23.90 4.35
CA SER A 163 26.17 -23.27 4.11
C SER A 163 27.28 -23.93 4.92
N GLU A 164 27.04 -24.22 6.20
CA GLU A 164 27.99 -24.91 7.07
C GLU A 164 28.32 -26.32 6.55
N LEU A 165 27.29 -27.10 6.22
CA LEU A 165 27.47 -28.44 5.65
C LEU A 165 28.19 -28.38 4.29
N ALA A 166 27.90 -27.37 3.46
CA ALA A 166 28.53 -27.23 2.14
C ALA A 166 30.04 -26.93 2.24
N ALA A 167 30.45 -26.21 3.28
CA ALA A 167 31.86 -25.88 3.52
C ALA A 167 32.69 -27.11 3.92
N ALA A 168 32.09 -28.05 4.67
CA ALA A 168 32.76 -29.29 5.10
C ALA A 168 32.61 -30.46 4.10
N GLU A 169 31.62 -30.42 3.22
CA GLU A 169 31.31 -31.51 2.29
C GLU A 169 32.36 -31.64 1.18
N VAL A 170 32.81 -32.86 0.92
CA VAL A 170 33.85 -33.18 -0.07
C VAL A 170 33.25 -33.78 -1.35
N ASP A 171 32.11 -34.48 -1.25
CA ASP A 171 31.42 -35.07 -2.40
C ASP A 171 30.78 -33.97 -3.28
N PRO A 172 31.19 -33.82 -4.55
CA PRO A 172 30.65 -32.82 -5.45
C PRO A 172 29.13 -32.90 -5.65
N LYS A 173 28.53 -34.09 -5.60
CA LYS A 173 27.08 -34.25 -5.77
C LYS A 173 26.30 -33.74 -4.56
N ARG A 174 26.78 -34.04 -3.35
CA ARG A 174 26.17 -33.56 -2.11
C ARG A 174 26.38 -32.05 -1.94
N ARG A 175 27.58 -31.56 -2.29
CA ARG A 175 27.85 -30.11 -2.32
C ARG A 175 26.89 -29.38 -3.26
N ALA A 176 26.67 -29.89 -4.47
CA ALA A 176 25.69 -29.32 -5.40
C ALA A 176 24.25 -29.34 -4.85
N ALA A 177 23.85 -30.39 -4.13
CA ALA A 177 22.54 -30.44 -3.48
C ALA A 177 22.41 -29.40 -2.35
N LEU A 178 23.46 -29.17 -1.58
CA LEU A 178 23.49 -28.14 -0.54
C LEU A 178 23.46 -26.72 -1.13
N THR A 179 24.15 -26.48 -2.25
CA THR A 179 24.04 -25.23 -3.01
C THR A 179 22.62 -25.00 -3.53
N LEU A 180 21.92 -26.04 -3.98
CA LEU A 180 20.50 -25.92 -4.38
C LEU A 180 19.59 -25.55 -3.20
N ILE A 181 19.87 -26.06 -1.99
CA ILE A 181 19.13 -25.67 -0.79
C ILE A 181 19.34 -24.17 -0.51
N ASP A 182 20.58 -23.68 -0.57
CA ASP A 182 20.90 -22.27 -0.42
C ASP A 182 20.12 -21.41 -1.44
N GLU A 183 20.10 -21.83 -2.71
CA GLU A 183 19.33 -21.16 -3.76
C GLU A 183 17.81 -21.12 -3.49
N ILE A 184 17.23 -22.20 -2.95
CA ILE A 184 15.80 -22.28 -2.59
C ILE A 184 15.50 -21.38 -1.39
N THR A 185 16.38 -21.32 -0.40
CA THR A 185 16.22 -20.43 0.76
C THR A 185 16.25 -18.96 0.35
N GLU A 186 17.13 -18.57 -0.60
CA GLU A 186 17.19 -17.19 -1.11
C GLU A 186 15.90 -16.80 -1.86
N ARG A 187 15.34 -17.71 -2.65
CA ARG A 187 14.04 -17.50 -3.32
C ARG A 187 12.91 -17.37 -2.30
N SER A 188 12.90 -18.21 -1.27
CA SER A 188 11.89 -18.19 -0.21
C SER A 188 11.95 -16.90 0.61
N ALA A 189 13.16 -16.40 0.87
CA ALA A 189 13.38 -15.12 1.51
C ALA A 189 12.80 -13.96 0.70
N THR A 190 13.04 -13.97 -0.61
CA THR A 190 12.52 -12.95 -1.53
C THR A 190 10.99 -12.95 -1.56
N LEU A 191 10.36 -14.13 -1.58
CA LEU A 191 8.90 -14.25 -1.51
C LEU A 191 8.33 -13.71 -0.19
N THR A 192 9.02 -14.00 0.92
CA THR A 192 8.63 -13.57 2.27
C THR A 192 8.76 -12.05 2.42
N ARG A 193 9.84 -11.45 1.88
CA ARG A 193 10.01 -9.99 1.81
C ARG A 193 8.89 -9.31 1.01
N SER A 194 8.45 -9.90 -0.10
CA SER A 194 7.32 -9.38 -0.89
C SER A 194 5.99 -9.37 -0.13
N LEU A 195 5.75 -10.35 0.76
CA LEU A 195 4.58 -10.38 1.64
C LEU A 195 4.64 -9.29 2.72
N LEU A 196 5.82 -9.04 3.30
CA LEU A 196 6.08 -8.01 4.31
C LEU A 196 5.84 -6.58 3.79
N GLY A 197 6.18 -6.30 2.53
CA GLY A 197 5.95 -4.98 1.93
C GLY A 197 4.47 -4.60 1.83
N PHE A 198 3.55 -5.58 1.84
CA PHE A 198 2.10 -5.34 1.87
C PHE A 198 1.58 -4.95 3.26
N ALA A 199 2.28 -5.40 4.30
CA ALA A 199 1.87 -5.29 5.70
C ALA A 199 2.20 -3.93 6.35
N ARG A 200 3.28 -3.28 5.91
CA ARG A 200 3.78 -2.05 6.52
C ARG A 200 3.28 -0.81 5.78
N ARG A 201 2.24 -0.17 6.32
CA ARG A 201 1.93 1.25 6.07
C ARG A 201 2.55 2.20 7.12
N GLY A 202 3.63 1.78 7.78
CA GLY A 202 4.23 2.51 8.91
C GLY A 202 5.58 3.16 8.59
N LYS A 203 5.61 4.50 8.72
CA LYS A 203 6.75 5.44 8.79
C LYS A 203 8.01 5.03 8.00
N HIS A 204 7.97 5.36 6.72
CA HIS A 204 9.09 5.18 5.79
C HIS A 204 10.11 6.28 5.97
N ARG A 205 11.40 5.91 6.04
CA ARG A 205 12.48 6.89 6.17
C ARG A 205 12.84 7.40 4.78
N ALA A 206 12.30 8.57 4.45
CA ALA A 206 12.55 9.22 3.18
C ALA A 206 13.98 9.81 3.18
N LEU A 207 14.93 9.11 2.56
CA LEU A 207 16.33 9.53 2.40
C LEU A 207 16.66 9.82 0.93
N PRO A 208 17.62 10.71 0.63
CA PRO A 208 18.15 10.85 -0.72
C PRO A 208 18.84 9.56 -1.19
N LEU A 209 18.34 8.96 -2.27
CA LEU A 209 18.84 7.72 -2.84
C LEU A 209 18.91 7.81 -4.37
N SER A 210 19.93 7.15 -4.95
CA SER A 210 20.09 7.01 -6.40
C SER A 210 19.22 5.86 -6.90
N LEU A 211 18.21 6.16 -7.72
CA LEU A 211 17.35 5.12 -8.29
C LEU A 211 18.13 4.18 -9.22
N GLU A 212 19.15 4.70 -9.91
CA GLU A 212 20.01 3.88 -10.77
C GLU A 212 20.85 2.90 -9.97
N ASP A 213 21.28 3.26 -8.76
CA ASP A 213 22.06 2.37 -7.89
C ASP A 213 21.19 1.23 -7.37
N VAL A 214 19.93 1.53 -7.07
CA VAL A 214 18.93 0.53 -6.70
C VAL A 214 18.66 -0.43 -7.86
N VAL A 215 18.45 0.07 -9.08
CA VAL A 215 18.25 -0.82 -10.26
C VAL A 215 19.51 -1.65 -10.53
N THR A 216 20.70 -1.07 -10.37
CA THR A 216 21.98 -1.75 -10.57
C THR A 216 22.20 -2.86 -9.54
N SER A 217 21.94 -2.60 -8.25
CA SER A 217 22.10 -3.60 -7.19
C SER A 217 21.16 -4.80 -7.38
N MET A 218 20.00 -4.56 -7.99
CA MET A 218 19.00 -5.59 -8.28
C MET A 218 19.23 -6.33 -9.60
N THR A 219 20.14 -5.89 -10.49
CA THR A 219 20.28 -6.44 -11.85
C THR A 219 20.48 -7.96 -11.86
N GLU A 220 21.32 -8.49 -10.98
CA GLU A 220 21.58 -9.94 -10.87
C GLU A 220 20.31 -10.72 -10.46
N LEU A 221 19.57 -10.19 -9.49
CA LEU A 221 18.33 -10.77 -8.99
C LEU A 221 17.21 -10.69 -10.03
N LEU A 222 17.05 -9.55 -10.72
CA LEU A 222 16.06 -9.35 -11.77
C LEU A 222 16.31 -10.29 -12.95
N THR A 223 17.56 -10.41 -13.39
CA THR A 223 17.94 -11.31 -14.49
C THR A 223 17.62 -12.77 -14.14
N ARG A 224 17.85 -13.19 -12.89
CA ARG A 224 17.52 -14.55 -12.42
C ARG A 224 16.01 -14.79 -12.27
N THR A 225 15.26 -13.76 -11.88
CA THR A 225 13.79 -13.83 -11.69
C THR A 225 13.02 -13.91 -13.01
N LEU A 226 13.62 -13.36 -14.07
CA LEU A 226 13.11 -13.35 -15.45
C LEU A 226 13.66 -14.50 -16.32
N SER A 227 14.14 -15.60 -15.75
CA SER A 227 14.70 -16.71 -16.54
C SER A 227 13.75 -17.13 -17.68
N GLY A 228 14.11 -16.84 -18.93
CA GLY A 228 13.28 -17.07 -20.13
C GLY A 228 12.93 -15.81 -20.94
N VAL A 229 13.09 -14.61 -20.37
CA VAL A 229 12.83 -13.30 -21.00
C VAL A 229 14.15 -12.52 -21.10
N ALA A 230 14.42 -11.87 -22.23
CA ALA A 230 15.60 -11.02 -22.39
C ALA A 230 15.37 -9.67 -21.68
N LEU A 231 16.23 -9.33 -20.71
CA LEU A 231 16.14 -8.09 -19.95
C LEU A 231 17.20 -7.08 -20.40
N GLU A 232 16.75 -5.90 -20.79
CA GLU A 232 17.62 -4.76 -21.16
C GLU A 232 17.52 -3.65 -20.11
N PHE A 233 18.65 -3.06 -19.75
CA PHE A 233 18.73 -1.93 -18.82
C PHE A 233 19.28 -0.70 -19.54
N GLU A 234 18.57 0.41 -19.47
CA GLU A 234 19.02 1.70 -20.00
C GLU A 234 18.88 2.78 -18.91
N LEU A 235 19.96 3.03 -18.19
CA LEU A 235 19.98 3.96 -17.07
C LEU A 235 20.57 5.30 -17.52
N ALA A 236 19.70 6.31 -17.69
CA ALA A 236 20.05 7.60 -18.30
C ALA A 236 19.40 8.80 -17.56
N ALA A 237 19.20 8.70 -16.25
CA ALA A 237 18.71 9.80 -15.44
C ALA A 237 19.84 10.79 -15.08
N GLU A 238 19.52 12.08 -15.08
CA GLU A 238 20.40 13.13 -14.57
C GLU A 238 20.66 12.92 -13.07
N ASP A 239 21.88 13.25 -12.60
CA ASP A 239 22.30 13.09 -11.21
C ASP A 239 22.03 11.68 -10.64
N ARG A 240 22.16 10.65 -11.50
CA ARG A 240 21.88 9.22 -11.20
C ARG A 240 20.44 8.95 -10.74
N GLY A 241 19.52 9.87 -11.06
CA GLY A 241 18.12 9.75 -10.68
C GLY A 241 17.89 9.83 -9.17
N THR A 242 18.44 10.86 -8.51
CA THR A 242 18.29 11.00 -7.06
C THR A 242 16.84 11.38 -6.67
N VAL A 243 16.26 10.58 -5.78
CA VAL A 243 14.89 10.75 -5.23
C VAL A 243 14.93 10.67 -3.70
N ILE A 244 13.89 11.17 -3.04
CA ILE A 244 13.70 10.98 -1.60
C ILE A 244 12.81 9.77 -1.39
N GLY A 245 13.29 8.75 -0.68
CA GLY A 245 12.51 7.55 -0.45
C GLY A 245 13.12 6.50 0.44
N ASP A 246 12.44 5.37 0.53
CA ASP A 246 12.92 4.15 1.17
C ASP A 246 13.43 3.18 0.09
N GLN A 247 14.69 2.77 0.19
CA GLN A 247 15.31 1.87 -0.78
C GLN A 247 14.52 0.56 -0.94
N SER A 248 14.07 -0.05 0.16
CA SER A 248 13.37 -1.34 0.12
C SER A 248 12.02 -1.24 -0.59
N GLN A 249 11.34 -0.09 -0.45
CA GLN A 249 10.08 0.15 -1.15
C GLN A 249 10.29 0.36 -2.65
N LEU A 250 11.37 1.03 -3.04
CA LEU A 250 11.71 1.22 -4.45
C LEU A 250 12.17 -0.09 -5.10
N GLU A 251 12.94 -0.91 -4.38
CA GLU A 251 13.26 -2.28 -4.78
C GLU A 251 11.98 -3.10 -5.02
N GLN A 252 10.99 -2.97 -4.12
CA GLN A 252 9.70 -3.64 -4.26
C GLN A 252 8.89 -3.13 -5.46
N VAL A 253 8.91 -1.82 -5.75
CA VAL A 253 8.29 -1.25 -6.95
C VAL A 253 8.91 -1.87 -8.20
N ILE A 254 10.25 -1.87 -8.30
CA ILE A 254 10.97 -2.44 -9.44
C ILE A 254 10.64 -3.93 -9.60
N MET A 255 10.67 -4.70 -8.50
CA MET A 255 10.35 -6.11 -8.50
C MET A 255 8.94 -6.39 -9.02
N ASN A 256 7.92 -5.69 -8.49
CA ASN A 256 6.54 -5.89 -8.89
C ASN A 256 6.30 -5.55 -10.37
N LEU A 257 6.93 -4.48 -10.87
CA LEU A 257 6.84 -4.11 -12.29
C LEU A 257 7.49 -5.17 -13.19
N VAL A 258 8.69 -5.64 -12.82
CA VAL A 258 9.43 -6.63 -13.60
C VAL A 258 8.75 -8.01 -13.58
N VAL A 259 8.21 -8.44 -12.44
CA VAL A 259 7.43 -9.68 -12.36
C VAL A 259 6.15 -9.60 -13.20
N ASN A 260 5.46 -8.44 -13.19
CA ASN A 260 4.29 -8.26 -14.04
C ASN A 260 4.63 -8.32 -15.54
N ALA A 261 5.75 -7.71 -15.95
CA ALA A 261 6.28 -7.79 -17.31
C ALA A 261 6.55 -9.25 -17.70
N ARG A 262 7.25 -10.01 -16.84
CA ARG A 262 7.48 -11.46 -17.03
C ARG A 262 6.20 -12.23 -17.25
N ASP A 263 5.23 -12.05 -16.36
CA ASP A 263 4.02 -12.83 -16.36
C ASP A 263 3.08 -12.42 -17.51
N ALA A 264 3.33 -11.28 -18.15
CA ALA A 264 2.66 -10.86 -19.38
C ALA A 264 3.31 -11.51 -20.61
N VAL A 265 4.62 -11.66 -20.59
CA VAL A 265 5.43 -12.27 -21.65
C VAL A 265 5.43 -13.79 -21.50
N GLN A 266 4.61 -14.49 -22.27
CA GLN A 266 4.58 -15.96 -22.28
C GLN A 266 5.79 -16.54 -23.03
N GLY A 267 6.89 -16.82 -22.33
CA GLY A 267 8.08 -17.45 -22.91
C GLY A 267 9.13 -16.46 -23.40
N SER A 268 9.58 -16.58 -24.66
CA SER A 268 10.71 -15.82 -25.23
C SER A 268 10.31 -14.41 -25.71
N GLY A 269 10.14 -13.48 -24.78
CA GLY A 269 9.98 -12.06 -25.12
C GLY A 269 11.04 -11.18 -24.47
N HIS A 270 10.81 -9.87 -24.55
CA HIS A 270 11.75 -8.84 -24.15
C HIS A 270 11.10 -7.91 -23.14
N ALA A 271 11.83 -7.66 -22.05
CA ALA A 271 11.47 -6.64 -21.08
C ALA A 271 12.60 -5.62 -21.00
N ARG A 272 12.24 -4.34 -20.86
CA ARG A 272 13.20 -3.25 -20.76
C ARG A 272 12.93 -2.42 -19.51
N VAL A 273 13.97 -2.13 -18.74
CA VAL A 273 13.95 -1.23 -17.59
C VAL A 273 14.74 0.02 -17.95
N GLN A 274 14.12 1.19 -17.90
CA GLN A 274 14.75 2.46 -18.25
C GLN A 274 14.59 3.47 -17.12
N THR A 275 15.61 4.31 -16.92
CA THR A 275 15.53 5.51 -16.06
C THR A 275 15.85 6.75 -16.88
N ARG A 276 15.05 7.81 -16.71
CA ARG A 276 15.30 9.12 -17.33
C ARG A 276 14.81 10.25 -16.45
N THR A 277 15.28 11.47 -16.71
CA THR A 277 14.77 12.67 -16.04
C THR A 277 13.77 13.37 -16.95
N ALA A 278 12.67 13.87 -16.37
CA ALA A 278 11.63 14.60 -17.09
C ALA A 278 11.17 15.81 -16.28
N THR A 279 10.90 16.92 -16.95
CA THR A 279 10.21 18.07 -16.35
C THR A 279 8.76 18.04 -16.79
N LEU A 280 7.83 18.06 -15.84
CA LEU A 280 6.40 18.03 -16.08
C LEU A 280 5.81 19.42 -15.81
N ASP A 281 5.12 19.99 -16.82
CA ASP A 281 4.40 21.25 -16.68
C ASP A 281 3.03 21.08 -15.99
N ALA A 282 2.45 19.87 -16.09
CA ALA A 282 1.21 19.45 -15.47
C ALA A 282 1.24 17.93 -15.22
N ALA A 283 0.30 17.42 -14.42
CA ALA A 283 0.15 15.98 -14.22
C ALA A 283 -0.03 15.26 -15.57
N PRO A 284 0.65 14.14 -15.84
CA PRO A 284 0.52 13.42 -17.10
C PRO A 284 -0.93 12.96 -17.33
N VAL A 285 -1.40 13.04 -18.57
CA VAL A 285 -2.76 12.63 -18.93
C VAL A 285 -2.91 11.12 -18.71
N GLY A 286 -3.81 10.72 -17.80
CA GLY A 286 -4.04 9.31 -17.46
C GLY A 286 -3.12 8.76 -16.37
N ALA A 287 -2.33 9.61 -15.68
CA ALA A 287 -1.62 9.21 -14.48
C ALA A 287 -2.55 9.09 -13.27
N VAL A 288 -2.31 8.07 -12.45
CA VAL A 288 -2.97 7.85 -11.16
C VAL A 288 -1.98 8.23 -10.05
N GLY A 289 -2.39 9.11 -9.14
CA GLY A 289 -1.57 9.62 -8.03
C GLY A 289 -1.41 11.15 -8.02
N MET A 290 -0.54 11.67 -7.16
CA MET A 290 -0.37 13.11 -6.90
C MET A 290 0.83 13.72 -7.66
N ALA A 291 0.81 13.71 -9.00
CA ALA A 291 1.79 14.46 -9.77
C ALA A 291 1.50 15.97 -9.73
N ARG A 292 2.52 16.77 -9.43
CA ARG A 292 2.50 18.24 -9.54
C ARG A 292 3.46 18.67 -10.65
N ALA A 293 3.41 19.94 -11.04
CA ALA A 293 4.43 20.49 -11.93
C ALA A 293 5.80 20.45 -11.24
N GLY A 294 6.85 20.01 -11.94
CA GLY A 294 8.19 19.87 -11.37
C GLY A 294 9.12 18.92 -12.12
N ARG A 295 10.32 18.71 -11.57
CA ARG A 295 11.34 17.78 -12.09
C ARG A 295 11.12 16.39 -11.47
N TYR A 296 11.12 15.37 -12.30
CA TYR A 296 10.86 13.98 -11.94
C TYR A 296 11.94 13.05 -12.48
N VAL A 297 12.23 12.00 -11.71
CA VAL A 297 12.91 10.79 -12.18
C VAL A 297 11.82 9.82 -12.62
N VAL A 298 11.92 9.33 -13.85
CA VAL A 298 10.96 8.41 -14.45
C VAL A 298 11.59 7.04 -14.54
N LEU A 299 11.01 6.07 -13.85
CA LEU A 299 11.29 4.65 -14.03
C LEU A 299 10.27 4.08 -15.01
N GLU A 300 10.74 3.52 -16.11
CA GLU A 300 9.91 2.91 -17.14
C GLU A 300 10.20 1.42 -17.23
N VAL A 301 9.16 0.59 -17.16
CA VAL A 301 9.26 -0.85 -17.40
C VAL A 301 8.34 -1.19 -18.57
N SER A 302 8.93 -1.72 -19.63
CA SER A 302 8.25 -2.08 -20.87
C SER A 302 8.35 -3.57 -21.15
N ASP A 303 7.28 -4.17 -21.65
CA ASP A 303 7.21 -5.56 -22.11
C ASP A 303 6.56 -5.68 -23.49
N ASP A 304 6.86 -6.76 -24.21
CA ASP A 304 6.27 -7.13 -25.51
C ASP A 304 5.07 -8.09 -25.37
N GLY A 305 4.41 -8.09 -24.21
CA GLY A 305 3.24 -8.92 -23.92
C GLY A 305 1.95 -8.46 -24.63
N PRO A 306 0.79 -9.02 -24.26
CA PRO A 306 -0.50 -8.74 -24.92
C PRO A 306 -1.01 -7.30 -24.70
N GLY A 307 -0.38 -6.53 -23.81
CA GLY A 307 -0.80 -5.18 -23.46
C GLY A 307 -2.03 -5.12 -22.55
N ILE A 308 -2.30 -3.92 -22.03
CA ILE A 308 -3.45 -3.63 -21.17
C ILE A 308 -4.50 -2.83 -21.97
N PRO A 309 -5.76 -3.32 -22.08
CA PRO A 309 -6.83 -2.59 -22.74
C PRO A 309 -7.12 -1.24 -22.06
N ASP A 310 -7.48 -0.24 -22.87
CA ASP A 310 -7.70 1.13 -22.39
C ASP A 310 -8.75 1.23 -21.27
N ALA A 311 -9.82 0.43 -21.36
CA ALA A 311 -10.89 0.39 -20.36
C ALA A 311 -10.45 -0.16 -18.98
N LEU A 312 -9.26 -0.78 -18.89
CA LEU A 312 -8.74 -1.38 -17.66
C LEU A 312 -7.59 -0.59 -17.04
N ARG A 313 -7.05 0.42 -17.72
CA ARG A 313 -5.83 1.16 -17.29
C ARG A 313 -5.95 1.81 -15.91
N GLU A 314 -7.12 2.32 -15.54
CA GLU A 314 -7.34 2.89 -14.20
C GLU A 314 -7.61 1.80 -13.16
N ARG A 315 -8.30 0.72 -13.56
CA ARG A 315 -8.75 -0.35 -12.65
C ARG A 315 -7.64 -1.33 -12.26
N VAL A 316 -6.57 -1.44 -13.04
CA VAL A 316 -5.44 -2.34 -12.73
C VAL A 316 -4.66 -1.96 -11.47
N PHE A 317 -4.84 -0.73 -10.98
CA PHE A 317 -4.29 -0.30 -9.70
C PHE A 317 -5.22 -0.58 -8.51
N GLU A 318 -6.45 -1.06 -8.74
CA GLU A 318 -7.37 -1.44 -7.66
C GLU A 318 -6.86 -2.70 -6.92
N PRO A 319 -6.89 -2.71 -5.58
CA PRO A 319 -6.52 -3.90 -4.81
C PRO A 319 -7.36 -5.12 -5.21
N TYR A 320 -6.70 -6.28 -5.37
CA TYR A 320 -7.30 -7.56 -5.76
C TYR A 320 -7.83 -7.63 -7.20
N PHE A 321 -7.66 -6.57 -7.99
CA PHE A 321 -8.00 -6.61 -9.41
C PHE A 321 -6.98 -7.46 -10.18
N THR A 322 -7.47 -8.48 -10.89
CA THR A 322 -6.62 -9.34 -11.73
C THR A 322 -7.40 -9.84 -12.95
N THR A 323 -6.75 -9.82 -14.11
CA THR A 323 -7.27 -10.42 -15.35
C THR A 323 -6.89 -11.89 -15.48
N LYS A 324 -6.03 -12.40 -14.57
CA LYS A 324 -5.48 -13.77 -14.59
C LYS A 324 -6.32 -14.68 -13.67
N THR A 325 -7.47 -15.13 -14.15
CA THR A 325 -8.48 -15.87 -13.36
C THR A 325 -8.50 -17.39 -13.56
N LYS A 326 -7.70 -17.96 -14.48
CA LYS A 326 -7.64 -19.41 -14.75
C LYS A 326 -6.21 -19.96 -14.71
N GLY A 327 -5.93 -20.95 -13.85
CA GLY A 327 -4.66 -21.70 -13.82
C GLY A 327 -3.97 -21.77 -12.43
N ALA A 328 -2.80 -22.40 -12.39
CA ALA A 328 -1.94 -22.53 -11.19
C ALA A 328 -1.27 -21.21 -10.76
N ASP A 329 -1.12 -20.25 -11.68
CA ASP A 329 -0.61 -18.89 -11.44
C ASP A 329 -1.75 -17.88 -11.22
N ARG A 330 -2.48 -18.07 -10.12
CA ARG A 330 -3.54 -17.13 -9.72
C ARG A 330 -2.88 -15.85 -9.20
N GLY A 331 -2.71 -14.84 -10.06
CA GLY A 331 -2.15 -13.55 -9.67
C GLY A 331 -2.99 -12.91 -8.55
N THR A 332 -2.35 -12.52 -7.45
CA THR A 332 -3.01 -12.00 -6.24
C THR A 332 -3.74 -10.68 -6.46
N GLY A 333 -3.48 -9.98 -7.57
CA GLY A 333 -4.04 -8.66 -7.87
C GLY A 333 -3.52 -7.57 -6.93
N LEU A 334 -2.41 -7.82 -6.22
CA LEU A 334 -1.85 -6.89 -5.24
C LEU A 334 -0.62 -6.13 -5.74
N GLY A 335 0.04 -6.61 -6.80
CA GLY A 335 1.32 -6.06 -7.28
C GLY A 335 1.23 -4.59 -7.67
N LEU A 336 0.36 -4.24 -8.62
CA LEU A 336 0.22 -2.85 -9.10
C LEU A 336 -0.43 -1.92 -8.06
N ALA A 337 -1.36 -2.43 -7.24
CA ALA A 337 -1.90 -1.66 -6.12
C ALA A 337 -0.82 -1.29 -5.09
N THR A 338 0.15 -2.20 -4.87
CA THR A 338 1.30 -1.94 -4.00
C THR A 338 2.25 -0.93 -4.63
N VAL A 339 2.50 -1.02 -5.94
CA VAL A 339 3.29 -0.03 -6.67
C VAL A 339 2.68 1.36 -6.52
N LEU A 340 1.37 1.51 -6.77
CA LEU A 340 0.70 2.81 -6.63
C LEU A 340 0.80 3.34 -5.20
N GLY A 341 0.51 2.51 -4.19
CA GLY A 341 0.58 2.94 -2.79
C GLY A 341 1.97 3.38 -2.34
N ILE A 342 3.03 2.67 -2.78
CA ILE A 342 4.41 3.07 -2.52
C ILE A 342 4.73 4.39 -3.23
N VAL A 343 4.41 4.50 -4.52
CA VAL A 343 4.72 5.68 -5.33
C VAL A 343 3.99 6.93 -4.80
N GLU A 344 2.72 6.80 -4.40
CA GLU A 344 1.96 7.89 -3.78
C GLU A 344 2.57 8.33 -2.45
N SER A 345 3.04 7.38 -1.63
CA SER A 345 3.72 7.71 -0.35
C SER A 345 5.04 8.47 -0.56
N HIS A 346 5.63 8.37 -1.75
CA HIS A 346 6.82 9.11 -2.18
C HIS A 346 6.48 10.41 -2.95
N GLY A 347 5.21 10.81 -2.99
CA GLY A 347 4.76 12.00 -3.72
C GLY A 347 4.81 11.85 -5.26
N GLY A 348 4.81 10.62 -5.74
CA GLY A 348 4.86 10.28 -7.15
C GLY A 348 3.50 9.94 -7.78
N SER A 349 3.54 9.48 -9.02
CA SER A 349 2.39 8.95 -9.75
C SER A 349 2.76 7.79 -10.68
N CYS A 350 1.79 6.97 -11.05
CA CYS A 350 1.95 5.89 -12.02
C CYS A 350 1.14 6.16 -13.28
N GLU A 351 1.64 5.72 -14.44
CA GLU A 351 0.95 5.82 -15.73
C GLU A 351 1.17 4.54 -16.52
N ILE A 352 0.15 4.12 -17.28
CA ILE A 352 0.27 3.09 -18.32
C ILE A 352 0.14 3.78 -19.67
N ALA A 353 1.17 3.63 -20.52
CA ALA A 353 1.19 4.25 -21.83
C ALA A 353 0.01 3.80 -22.70
N ALA A 354 -0.67 4.74 -23.34
CA ALA A 354 -1.81 4.46 -24.21
C ALA A 354 -1.37 3.90 -25.58
N GLY A 355 -2.27 3.17 -26.25
CA GLY A 355 -2.09 2.76 -27.65
C GLY A 355 -1.20 1.54 -27.89
N LEU A 356 -0.81 0.83 -26.83
CA LEU A 356 0.02 -0.39 -26.88
C LEU A 356 -0.78 -1.70 -26.75
N GLU A 357 -2.12 -1.66 -26.74
CA GLU A 357 -2.95 -2.87 -26.73
C GLU A 357 -2.56 -3.83 -27.88
N GLY A 358 -2.27 -5.09 -27.54
CA GLY A 358 -1.79 -6.12 -28.47
C GLY A 358 -0.32 -6.00 -28.92
N ARG A 359 0.43 -5.03 -28.40
CA ARG A 359 1.83 -4.75 -28.78
C ARG A 359 2.81 -4.67 -27.60
N GLY A 360 2.30 -4.67 -26.37
CA GLY A 360 3.11 -4.59 -25.15
C GLY A 360 2.46 -3.76 -24.06
N THR A 361 3.12 -3.68 -22.90
CA THR A 361 2.75 -2.75 -21.83
C THR A 361 3.95 -1.88 -21.50
N THR A 362 3.75 -0.58 -21.32
CA THR A 362 4.75 0.32 -20.76
C THR A 362 4.17 0.99 -19.52
N LEU A 363 4.77 0.68 -18.37
CA LEU A 363 4.44 1.27 -17.07
C LEU A 363 5.49 2.32 -16.71
N ARG A 364 5.03 3.53 -16.39
CA ARG A 364 5.88 4.65 -15.95
C ARG A 364 5.58 5.00 -14.51
N VAL A 365 6.63 5.10 -13.71
CA VAL A 365 6.60 5.58 -12.34
C VAL A 365 7.34 6.91 -12.31
N TYR A 366 6.64 7.95 -11.86
CA TYR A 366 7.18 9.30 -11.72
C TYR A 366 7.47 9.56 -10.25
N LEU A 367 8.75 9.81 -9.91
CA LEU A 367 9.18 10.17 -8.57
C LEU A 367 9.78 11.58 -8.57
N PRO A 368 9.43 12.46 -7.61
CA PRO A 368 10.01 13.80 -7.53
C PRO A 368 11.54 13.74 -7.42
N ALA A 369 12.23 14.43 -8.33
CA ALA A 369 13.68 14.50 -8.31
C ALA A 369 14.17 15.50 -7.25
N VAL A 370 15.32 15.24 -6.64
CA VAL A 370 15.99 16.18 -5.73
C VAL A 370 17.43 16.44 -6.16
N GLU A 371 17.90 17.68 -5.98
CA GLU A 371 19.27 18.10 -6.34
C GLU A 371 20.32 17.76 -5.26
N GLN A 372 19.99 16.90 -4.30
CA GLN A 372 20.93 16.50 -3.25
C GLN A 372 21.77 15.32 -3.73
N ALA A 373 23.10 15.36 -3.57
CA ALA A 373 23.96 14.23 -3.96
C ALA A 373 23.60 12.97 -3.17
N ALA A 374 23.19 11.90 -3.87
CA ALA A 374 22.99 10.58 -3.26
C ALA A 374 24.26 10.15 -2.51
N ARG A 375 24.12 9.64 -1.27
CA ARG A 375 25.24 8.97 -0.59
C ARG A 375 25.56 7.70 -1.39
N ALA A 376 26.73 7.67 -2.01
CA ALA A 376 27.22 6.49 -2.70
C ALA A 376 27.36 5.33 -1.71
N SER A 377 26.51 4.31 -1.82
CA SER A 377 26.78 3.01 -1.20
C SER A 377 27.75 2.27 -2.12
N ALA A 378 29.05 2.45 -1.87
CA ALA A 378 30.08 1.69 -2.54
C ALA A 378 30.12 0.27 -1.96
N ALA A 379 29.21 -0.61 -2.39
CA ALA A 379 29.33 -2.03 -2.12
C ALA A 379 30.30 -2.67 -3.13
N THR A 380 31.61 -2.51 -2.89
CA THR A 380 32.61 -3.37 -3.53
C THR A 380 32.56 -4.73 -2.81
N LYS A 381 31.95 -5.75 -3.43
CA LYS A 381 32.02 -7.15 -2.93
C LYS A 381 33.50 -7.58 -2.89
N PRO A 382 34.10 -7.88 -1.72
CA PRO A 382 35.38 -8.58 -1.67
C PRO A 382 35.17 -10.02 -2.15
N ALA A 383 36.09 -10.54 -2.96
CA ALA A 383 35.97 -11.85 -3.59
C ALA A 383 36.25 -13.05 -2.65
N VAL A 384 36.59 -12.80 -1.38
CA VAL A 384 36.80 -13.83 -0.35
C VAL A 384 36.46 -13.20 1.01
N ALA A 385 35.61 -13.86 1.82
CA ALA A 385 35.36 -13.43 3.19
C ALA A 385 36.67 -13.50 4.01
N PRO A 386 37.03 -12.45 4.77
CA PRO A 386 38.24 -12.49 5.59
C PRO A 386 38.16 -13.61 6.62
N ALA A 387 39.27 -14.34 6.81
CA ALA A 387 39.39 -15.31 7.88
C ALA A 387 39.28 -14.58 9.23
N GLY A 388 38.35 -15.02 10.07
CA GLY A 388 38.07 -14.43 11.36
C GLY A 388 39.09 -14.81 12.43
N SER A 389 39.30 -13.92 13.39
CA SER A 389 40.03 -14.21 14.62
C SER A 389 39.43 -13.42 15.78
N GLY A 390 39.27 -14.04 16.95
CA GLY A 390 38.68 -13.41 18.14
C GLY A 390 37.45 -14.15 18.65
N MET A 391 36.98 -13.78 19.84
CA MET A 391 35.79 -14.38 20.46
C MET A 391 34.55 -13.53 20.20
N LEU A 392 33.48 -14.11 19.68
CA LEU A 392 32.22 -13.43 19.42
C LEU A 392 31.14 -13.86 20.41
N LEU A 393 30.38 -12.91 20.93
CA LEU A 393 29.15 -13.19 21.67
C LEU A 393 27.98 -13.22 20.70
N VAL A 394 27.34 -14.39 20.52
CA VAL A 394 26.20 -14.59 19.63
C VAL A 394 24.91 -14.61 20.46
N VAL A 395 24.03 -13.63 20.23
CA VAL A 395 22.80 -13.43 21.00
C VAL A 395 21.58 -13.56 20.07
N ASP A 396 20.77 -14.59 20.30
CA ASP A 396 19.56 -14.88 19.53
C ASP A 396 18.65 -15.80 20.37
N ASP A 397 17.34 -15.56 20.43
CA ASP A 397 16.42 -16.38 21.23
C ASP A 397 16.07 -17.70 20.54
N ASP A 398 16.17 -17.77 19.21
CA ASP A 398 15.96 -18.99 18.45
C ASP A 398 17.19 -19.90 18.55
N ALA A 399 17.03 -21.02 19.26
CA ALA A 399 18.12 -21.97 19.49
C ALA A 399 18.69 -22.60 18.20
N VAL A 400 17.90 -22.69 17.12
CA VAL A 400 18.36 -23.22 15.84
C VAL A 400 19.22 -22.18 15.14
N VAL A 401 18.73 -20.94 15.05
CA VAL A 401 19.47 -19.83 14.44
C VAL A 401 20.76 -19.56 15.21
N ARG A 402 20.69 -19.46 16.54
CA ARG A 402 21.86 -19.22 17.42
C ARG A 402 22.97 -20.24 17.20
N ARG A 403 22.64 -21.53 17.25
CA ARG A 403 23.63 -22.62 17.09
C ARG A 403 24.18 -22.69 15.68
N ALA A 404 23.33 -22.54 14.66
CA ALA A 404 23.76 -22.58 13.27
C ALA A 404 24.69 -21.39 12.95
N LEU A 405 24.39 -20.21 13.48
CA LEU A 405 25.24 -19.03 13.36
C LEU A 405 26.57 -19.19 14.09
N ALA A 406 26.56 -19.71 15.32
CA ALA A 406 27.78 -20.00 16.07
C ALA A 406 28.70 -20.99 15.32
N ALA A 407 28.13 -22.06 14.76
CA ALA A 407 28.86 -23.03 13.95
C ALA A 407 29.44 -22.41 12.68
N ALA A 408 28.65 -21.59 11.96
CA ALA A 408 29.09 -20.91 10.75
C ALA A 408 30.19 -19.86 11.01
N LEU A 409 30.14 -19.15 12.14
CA LEU A 409 31.22 -18.23 12.55
C LEU A 409 32.48 -19.00 12.97
N THR A 410 32.31 -20.16 13.60
CA THR A 410 33.44 -21.03 13.99
C THR A 410 34.16 -21.60 12.77
N SER A 411 33.45 -21.98 11.72
CA SER A 411 34.06 -22.43 10.46
C SER A 411 34.84 -21.34 9.73
N LEU A 412 34.53 -20.07 10.00
CA LEU A 412 35.27 -18.89 9.53
C LEU A 412 36.50 -18.55 10.39
N GLY A 413 36.72 -19.24 11.52
CA GLY A 413 37.89 -19.08 12.38
C GLY A 413 37.65 -18.31 13.70
N TYR A 414 36.41 -17.87 13.97
CA TYR A 414 36.08 -17.23 15.25
C TYR A 414 35.89 -18.26 16.38
N THR A 415 36.13 -17.85 17.62
CA THR A 415 35.58 -18.56 18.79
C THR A 415 34.23 -17.93 19.13
N THR A 416 33.24 -18.71 19.58
CA THR A 416 31.90 -18.18 19.86
C THR A 416 31.45 -18.52 21.28
N VAL A 417 30.74 -17.59 21.91
CA VAL A 417 30.00 -17.78 23.16
C VAL A 417 28.55 -17.45 22.86
N GLU A 418 27.63 -18.32 23.27
CA GLU A 418 26.20 -18.17 22.98
C GLU A 418 25.44 -17.58 24.17
N ALA A 419 24.50 -16.68 23.90
CA ALA A 419 23.51 -16.19 24.85
C ALA A 419 22.10 -16.37 24.28
N GLU A 420 21.17 -16.90 25.08
CA GLU A 420 19.79 -17.16 24.63
C GLU A 420 18.84 -15.98 24.77
N ASN A 421 19.25 -14.91 25.46
CA ASN A 421 18.44 -13.71 25.65
C ASN A 421 19.33 -12.50 26.00
N GLY A 422 18.73 -11.31 26.02
CA GLY A 422 19.45 -10.07 26.31
C GLY A 422 20.05 -9.99 27.73
N MET A 423 19.42 -10.60 28.73
CA MET A 423 19.92 -10.60 30.11
C MET A 423 21.17 -11.49 30.23
N ASP A 424 21.10 -12.70 29.67
CA ASP A 424 22.24 -13.63 29.59
C ASP A 424 23.43 -12.97 28.86
N ALA A 425 23.16 -12.26 27.76
CA ALA A 425 24.19 -11.54 27.02
C ALA A 425 24.89 -10.49 27.88
N VAL A 426 24.12 -9.70 28.64
CA VAL A 426 24.67 -8.68 29.56
C VAL A 426 25.50 -9.31 30.66
N ASP A 427 25.05 -10.43 31.25
CA ASP A 427 25.78 -11.10 32.34
C ASP A 427 27.08 -11.76 31.85
N ILE A 428 27.07 -12.36 30.65
CA ILE A 428 28.27 -12.88 30.00
C ILE A 428 29.24 -11.73 29.70
N TYR A 429 28.75 -10.63 29.13
CA TYR A 429 29.56 -9.48 28.75
C TYR A 429 30.22 -8.83 29.98
N ARG A 430 29.50 -8.66 31.09
CA ARG A 430 30.07 -8.15 32.36
C ARG A 430 31.30 -8.94 32.84
N THR A 431 31.33 -10.23 32.55
CA THR A 431 32.38 -11.13 33.05
C THR A 431 33.52 -11.30 32.05
N HIS A 432 33.24 -11.23 30.74
CA HIS A 432 34.19 -11.60 29.68
C HIS A 432 34.43 -10.51 28.61
N HIS A 433 33.95 -9.28 28.78
CA HIS A 433 34.04 -8.24 27.72
C HIS A 433 35.46 -8.01 27.19
N ASP A 434 36.51 -8.10 28.02
CA ASP A 434 37.91 -7.95 27.62
C ASP A 434 38.39 -9.04 26.62
N GLU A 435 37.71 -10.18 26.56
CA GLU A 435 38.03 -11.30 25.67
C GLU A 435 37.20 -11.26 24.37
N LEU A 436 36.10 -10.49 24.36
CA LEU A 436 35.13 -10.44 23.26
C LEU A 436 35.58 -9.44 22.19
N TYR A 437 35.76 -9.94 20.97
CA TYR A 437 36.02 -9.14 19.77
C TYR A 437 34.81 -8.31 19.34
N ALA A 438 33.61 -8.91 19.35
CA ALA A 438 32.36 -8.22 19.02
C ALA A 438 31.14 -9.01 19.54
N VAL A 439 30.00 -8.33 19.60
CA VAL A 439 28.69 -8.92 19.89
C VAL A 439 27.86 -8.96 18.61
N VAL A 440 27.32 -10.13 18.28
CA VAL A 440 26.38 -10.35 17.19
C VAL A 440 25.01 -10.51 17.80
N LEU A 441 24.15 -9.49 17.67
CA LEU A 441 22.95 -9.31 18.48
C LEU A 441 21.67 -9.30 17.64
N ASP A 442 20.74 -10.20 17.92
CA ASP A 442 19.40 -10.13 17.35
C ASP A 442 18.55 -8.99 17.94
N MET A 443 17.75 -8.37 17.08
CA MET A 443 16.90 -7.24 17.45
C MET A 443 15.57 -7.64 18.09
N VAL A 444 15.03 -8.81 17.74
CA VAL A 444 13.65 -9.19 18.01
C VAL A 444 13.63 -10.37 18.96
N MET A 445 13.93 -10.08 20.23
CA MET A 445 13.95 -11.08 21.29
C MET A 445 12.86 -10.80 22.34
N PRO A 446 12.23 -11.83 22.92
CA PRO A 446 11.27 -11.68 24.01
C PRO A 446 11.95 -11.16 25.29
N GLY A 447 11.20 -10.38 26.07
CA GLY A 447 11.73 -9.79 27.30
C GLY A 447 12.65 -8.60 27.02
N MET A 448 13.96 -8.81 27.18
CA MET A 448 14.96 -7.77 26.90
C MET A 448 15.31 -7.79 25.40
N ASN A 449 14.71 -6.88 24.65
CA ASN A 449 14.91 -6.78 23.20
C ASN A 449 16.33 -6.31 22.83
N GLY A 450 16.70 -6.37 21.54
CA GLY A 450 18.05 -6.01 21.10
C GLY A 450 18.44 -4.56 21.43
N ARG A 451 17.49 -3.62 21.39
CA ARG A 451 17.73 -2.23 21.78
C ARG A 451 18.11 -2.10 23.25
N ALA A 452 17.31 -2.68 24.14
CA ALA A 452 17.57 -2.66 25.57
C ALA A 452 18.90 -3.37 25.90
N THR A 453 19.18 -4.47 25.19
CA THR A 453 20.46 -5.20 25.28
C THR A 453 21.64 -4.32 24.91
N TYR A 454 21.62 -3.68 23.74
CA TYR A 454 22.68 -2.80 23.30
C TYR A 454 22.94 -1.64 24.28
N LEU A 455 21.88 -1.00 24.78
CA LEU A 455 22.01 0.09 25.75
C LEU A 455 22.68 -0.38 27.05
N ALA A 456 22.30 -1.55 27.56
CA ALA A 456 22.90 -2.13 28.76
C ALA A 456 24.36 -2.55 28.56
N LEU A 457 24.72 -3.08 27.38
CA LEU A 457 26.11 -3.36 27.02
C LEU A 457 26.94 -2.07 26.97
N ARG A 458 26.38 -1.01 26.41
CA ARG A 458 27.03 0.30 26.30
C ARG A 458 27.24 0.99 27.64
N GLU A 459 26.38 0.73 28.63
CA GLU A 459 26.59 1.19 30.01
C GLU A 459 27.82 0.54 30.66
N ILE A 460 28.20 -0.67 30.23
CA ILE A 460 29.39 -1.40 30.69
C ILE A 460 30.62 -0.93 29.92
N ASP A 461 30.54 -0.93 28.59
CA ASP A 461 31.60 -0.49 27.68
C ASP A 461 31.03 0.49 26.62
N PRO A 462 31.33 1.79 26.72
CA PRO A 462 30.88 2.80 25.75
C PRO A 462 31.31 2.54 24.31
N ASP A 463 32.39 1.78 24.09
CA ASP A 463 32.99 1.49 22.79
C ASP A 463 32.62 0.09 22.25
N VAL A 464 31.67 -0.60 22.90
CA VAL A 464 31.26 -1.96 22.54
C VAL A 464 31.00 -2.13 21.04
N ALA A 465 31.71 -3.09 20.43
CA ALA A 465 31.56 -3.45 19.02
C ALA A 465 30.36 -4.38 18.84
N VAL A 466 29.25 -3.85 18.31
CA VAL A 466 28.03 -4.63 18.05
C VAL A 466 27.69 -4.67 16.56
N VAL A 467 27.39 -5.87 16.05
CA VAL A 467 26.69 -6.09 14.79
C VAL A 467 25.25 -6.47 15.09
N LEU A 468 24.31 -5.66 14.64
CA LEU A 468 22.89 -5.96 14.78
C LEU A 468 22.40 -6.89 13.67
N MET A 469 21.55 -7.84 14.03
CA MET A 469 20.83 -8.69 13.11
C MET A 469 19.33 -8.46 13.24
N SER A 470 18.61 -8.45 12.12
CA SER A 470 17.14 -8.39 12.16
C SER A 470 16.52 -9.09 10.95
N GLY A 471 15.42 -9.82 11.16
CA GLY A 471 14.55 -10.32 10.08
C GLY A 471 13.77 -9.23 9.34
N TYR A 472 13.88 -7.97 9.78
CA TYR A 472 13.28 -6.81 9.16
C TYR A 472 14.32 -5.97 8.40
N THR A 473 13.89 -5.26 7.36
CA THR A 473 14.67 -4.15 6.79
C THR A 473 14.85 -3.04 7.82
N LEU A 474 15.91 -2.23 7.68
CA LEU A 474 16.23 -1.05 8.50
C LEU A 474 14.95 -0.29 8.91
N ASN A 475 14.59 -0.35 10.19
CA ASN A 475 13.47 0.37 10.77
C ASN A 475 13.98 1.51 11.67
N GLU A 476 13.10 2.43 12.10
CA GLU A 476 13.49 3.55 13.00
C GLU A 476 14.21 3.04 14.26
N GLU A 477 13.84 1.89 14.81
CA GLU A 477 14.47 1.33 16.00
C GLU A 477 15.92 0.89 15.75
N VAL A 478 16.19 0.17 14.66
CA VAL A 478 17.55 -0.19 14.21
C VAL A 478 18.34 1.07 13.90
N GLN A 479 17.71 2.07 13.28
CA GLN A 479 18.39 3.30 12.91
C GLN A 479 18.69 4.21 14.10
N GLU A 480 17.80 4.34 15.08
CA GLU A 480 18.08 5.02 16.34
C GLU A 480 19.30 4.39 17.01
N ILE A 481 19.44 3.07 16.94
CA ILE A 481 20.58 2.37 17.49
C ILE A 481 21.86 2.59 16.66
N LEU A 482 21.75 2.66 15.33
CA LEU A 482 22.87 3.07 14.47
C LEU A 482 23.29 4.51 14.74
N ASP A 483 22.34 5.43 14.95
CA ASP A 483 22.58 6.82 15.31
C ASP A 483 23.20 6.94 16.71
N LEU A 484 22.93 5.96 17.59
CA LEU A 484 23.58 5.82 18.90
C LEU A 484 25.02 5.29 18.81
N GLY A 485 25.49 4.82 17.65
CA GLY A 485 26.88 4.43 17.43
C GLY A 485 27.13 2.94 17.16
N VAL A 486 26.08 2.15 16.90
CA VAL A 486 26.28 0.77 16.41
C VAL A 486 27.07 0.77 15.10
N LYS A 487 28.03 -0.14 15.02
CA LYS A 487 29.07 -0.14 13.99
C LYS A 487 28.61 -0.83 12.70
N ALA A 488 27.71 -1.82 12.77
CA ALA A 488 27.16 -2.49 11.59
C ALA A 488 25.77 -3.10 11.83
N PHE A 489 25.06 -3.32 10.72
CA PHE A 489 23.75 -3.97 10.68
C PHE A 489 23.67 -4.96 9.51
N VAL A 490 23.04 -6.11 9.74
CA VAL A 490 22.79 -7.13 8.70
C VAL A 490 21.34 -7.61 8.77
N SER A 491 20.62 -7.57 7.63
CA SER A 491 19.23 -8.04 7.55
C SER A 491 19.16 -9.54 7.22
N LYS A 492 18.53 -10.32 8.10
CA LYS A 492 18.23 -11.75 7.88
C LYS A 492 17.13 -11.91 6.81
N PRO A 493 17.18 -12.96 5.98
CA PRO A 493 18.29 -13.89 5.84
C PRO A 493 19.41 -13.32 4.96
N TYR A 494 20.66 -13.55 5.38
CA TYR A 494 21.87 -13.10 4.69
C TYR A 494 22.83 -14.28 4.43
N ALA A 495 23.80 -14.10 3.54
CA ALA A 495 24.91 -15.05 3.39
C ALA A 495 25.96 -14.80 4.49
N ILE A 496 26.57 -15.86 5.03
CA ILE A 496 27.52 -15.74 6.15
C ILE A 496 28.69 -14.78 5.84
N ASP A 497 29.14 -14.74 4.59
CA ASP A 497 30.16 -13.80 4.11
C ASP A 497 29.78 -12.33 4.31
N THR A 498 28.48 -12.01 4.30
CA THR A 498 27.97 -10.65 4.56
C THR A 498 28.26 -10.25 6.00
N LEU A 499 28.02 -11.16 6.95
CA LEU A 499 28.34 -10.94 8.36
C LEU A 499 29.85 -10.90 8.59
N ALA A 500 30.62 -11.78 7.95
CA ALA A 500 32.08 -11.78 8.04
C ALA A 500 32.69 -10.44 7.59
N ASN A 501 32.18 -9.90 6.48
CA ASN A 501 32.60 -8.58 5.99
C ASN A 501 32.20 -7.44 6.93
N ALA A 502 30.99 -7.50 7.52
CA ALA A 502 30.56 -6.54 8.52
C ALA A 502 31.47 -6.57 9.76
N LEU A 503 31.79 -7.76 10.27
CA LEU A 503 32.70 -7.97 11.39
C LEU A 503 34.12 -7.43 11.13
N ALA A 504 34.60 -7.51 9.89
CA ALA A 504 35.90 -6.98 9.50
C ALA A 504 35.92 -5.44 9.40
N GLN A 505 34.77 -4.80 9.18
CA GLN A 505 34.66 -3.34 9.05
C GLN A 505 34.50 -2.61 10.39
N ILE A 506 34.04 -3.30 11.43
CA ILE A 506 33.78 -2.71 12.75
C ILE A 506 35.00 -2.76 13.70
N THR A 507 36.15 -3.15 13.16
CA THR A 507 37.44 -3.22 13.85
C THR A 507 37.84 -1.87 14.45
N PRO A 508 38.42 -1.82 15.68
CA PRO A 508 39.07 -0.64 16.23
C PRO A 508 40.24 -0.10 15.37
#